data_AF-A0AAE3VMK4-F1
#
_entry.id   AF-A0AAE3VMK4-F1
#
_cell.length_a   1.000
_cell.length_b   1.000
_cell.length_c   1.000
_cell.angle_alpha   90.00
_cell.angle_beta   90.00
_cell.angle_gamma   90.00
#
_symmetry.space_group_name_H-M   'P 1'
#
loop_
_entity.id
_entity.type
_entity.pdbx_description
1 polymer ?
#
loop_
_entity_poly.entity_id
_entity_poly.type
_entity_poly.pdbx_seq_one_letter_code
_entity_poly.pdbx_strand_id
1 'polypeptide(L)'
;MDDTDPRALRRTLGQFATGVTVITAMDPQDGTVVGMTANSFSSVSLDPPLILWSIVREAKSLPVFMRATHFAVNVLSKEQLDQSNRFARPGADKFEDIEWSSGLGGAPVLPGTAAVFECARHVEHDGGDHLIMIGRVERFARYDREGLVFARGRYGVTAEHPLVDEQATAATPPGERHPYDDFLIPLLHRAYSTLFEAFSTHLDREGITGPEMRVLAYLSLRSGADREQISRGSYLGSQTTDEAIDRLAGQGLVAPGGDGGLRLTEAGASRFKTLIEHAERFEIEGLTEVDAVDVATLKRLLRRLTS
;
A
#
# COMPACT_ATOMS: atom_id res chain seq x y z
N MET A 1 0.14 25.14 -10.71
CA MET A 1 0.00 24.25 -9.53
C MET A 1 0.07 25.16 -8.34
N ASP A 2 -0.89 25.06 -7.42
CA ASP A 2 -0.77 25.76 -6.16
C ASP A 2 0.20 24.96 -5.31
N ASP A 3 1.42 25.47 -5.17
CA ASP A 3 2.53 24.83 -4.44
C ASP A 3 2.25 24.68 -2.93
N THR A 4 1.06 25.09 -2.48
CA THR A 4 0.62 25.01 -1.08
C THR A 4 -0.48 23.98 -0.80
N ASP A 5 -1.04 23.29 -1.81
CA ASP A 5 -2.08 22.25 -1.59
C ASP A 5 -1.47 21.01 -0.87
N PRO A 6 -1.83 20.73 0.40
CA PRO A 6 -1.29 19.58 1.13
C PRO A 6 -1.65 18.24 0.47
N ARG A 7 -2.78 18.17 -0.25
CA ARG A 7 -3.17 16.96 -0.98
C ARG A 7 -2.28 16.73 -2.19
N ALA A 8 -1.90 17.80 -2.91
CA ALA A 8 -0.94 17.73 -4.01
C ALA A 8 0.43 17.28 -3.51
N LEU A 9 0.94 17.88 -2.42
CA LEU A 9 2.20 17.47 -1.80
C LEU A 9 2.18 15.98 -1.41
N ARG A 10 1.10 15.54 -0.75
CA ARG A 10 0.94 14.14 -0.36
C ARG A 10 0.96 13.17 -1.54
N ARG A 11 0.25 13.50 -2.62
CA ARG A 11 0.27 12.69 -3.86
C ARG A 11 1.68 12.60 -4.45
N THR A 12 2.43 13.70 -4.41
CA THR A 12 3.83 13.76 -4.85
C THR A 12 4.73 12.91 -3.96
N LEU A 13 4.60 13.01 -2.62
CA LEU A 13 5.35 12.16 -1.67
C LEU A 13 5.08 10.67 -1.90
N GLY A 14 3.84 10.30 -2.27
CA GLY A 14 3.48 8.93 -2.62
C GLY A 14 4.19 8.35 -3.84
N GLN A 15 4.94 9.14 -4.62
CA GLN A 15 5.80 8.61 -5.69
C GLN A 15 7.03 7.87 -5.15
N PHE A 16 7.47 8.19 -3.93
CA PHE A 16 8.53 7.46 -3.26
C PHE A 16 7.96 6.18 -2.64
N ALA A 17 8.29 5.03 -3.24
CA ALA A 17 7.86 3.74 -2.73
C ALA A 17 8.61 3.37 -1.45
N THR A 18 7.89 2.84 -0.48
CA THR A 18 8.46 2.45 0.82
C THR A 18 8.05 1.02 1.18
N GLY A 19 8.79 0.40 2.09
CA GLY A 19 8.23 -0.70 2.87
C GLY A 19 7.12 -0.21 3.80
N VAL A 20 6.41 -1.16 4.43
CA VAL A 20 5.42 -0.87 5.47
C VAL A 20 5.91 -1.43 6.80
N THR A 21 5.82 -0.63 7.86
CA THR A 21 6.19 -1.05 9.22
C THR A 21 5.04 -0.87 10.18
N VAL A 22 5.00 -1.67 11.25
CA VAL A 22 4.22 -1.38 12.46
C VAL A 22 5.19 -1.07 13.59
N ILE A 23 5.14 0.15 14.09
CA ILE A 23 5.93 0.58 15.23
C ILE A 23 5.13 0.28 16.49
N THR A 24 5.74 -0.39 17.44
CA THR A 24 5.09 -0.81 18.69
C THR A 24 5.90 -0.36 19.90
N ALA A 25 5.21 -0.05 21.00
CA ALA A 25 5.83 0.30 22.26
C ALA A 25 4.92 -0.12 23.43
N MET A 26 5.49 -0.16 24.62
CA MET A 26 4.76 -0.41 25.86
C MET A 26 5.05 0.72 26.85
N ASP A 27 4.01 1.20 27.52
CA ASP A 27 4.15 2.14 28.63
C ASP A 27 4.72 1.40 29.85
N PRO A 28 5.89 1.80 30.38
CA PRO A 28 6.50 1.11 31.51
C PRO A 28 5.72 1.31 32.83
N GLN A 29 4.80 2.28 32.91
CA GLN A 29 4.07 2.57 34.15
C GLN A 29 2.84 1.68 34.34
N ASP A 30 2.08 1.44 33.27
CA ASP A 30 0.80 0.73 33.33
C ASP A 30 0.73 -0.49 32.41
N GLY A 31 1.76 -0.75 31.61
CA GLY A 31 1.82 -1.88 30.67
C GLY A 31 0.99 -1.69 29.40
N THR A 32 0.44 -0.50 29.16
CA THR A 32 -0.34 -0.21 27.96
C THR A 32 0.51 -0.39 26.71
N VAL A 33 0.08 -1.27 25.81
CA VAL A 33 0.74 -1.48 24.51
C VAL A 33 0.09 -0.63 23.42
N VAL A 34 0.93 -0.04 22.57
CA VAL A 34 0.49 0.72 21.39
C VAL A 34 1.18 0.22 20.14
N GLY A 35 0.48 0.36 19.02
CA GLY A 35 0.97 0.01 17.69
C GLY A 35 0.44 0.99 16.64
N MET A 36 1.30 1.36 15.71
CA MET A 36 0.96 2.26 14.61
C MET A 36 1.65 1.81 13.32
N THR A 37 0.88 1.72 12.24
CA THR A 37 1.45 1.56 10.90
C THR A 37 2.17 2.84 10.51
N ALA A 38 3.42 2.73 10.09
CA ALA A 38 4.24 3.82 9.60
C ALA A 38 4.98 3.40 8.34
N ASN A 39 5.07 4.32 7.39
CA ASN A 39 5.88 4.17 6.19
C ASN A 39 6.93 5.30 6.05
N SER A 40 7.13 6.07 7.13
CA SER A 40 8.16 7.10 7.30
C SER A 40 9.49 6.55 7.84
N PHE A 41 9.60 5.22 8.01
CA PHE A 41 10.81 4.55 8.49
C PHE A 41 11.98 4.76 7.52
N SER A 42 13.16 5.04 8.06
CA SER A 42 14.42 5.07 7.30
C SER A 42 15.62 4.72 8.17
N SER A 43 16.65 4.13 7.56
CA SER A 43 17.96 3.94 8.20
C SER A 43 18.75 5.25 8.23
N VAL A 44 19.46 5.52 9.34
CA VAL A 44 20.22 6.77 9.54
C VAL A 44 21.72 6.51 9.60
N SER A 45 22.15 5.56 10.43
CA SER A 45 23.57 5.30 10.69
C SER A 45 23.80 3.82 10.97
N LEU A 46 24.99 3.32 10.61
CA LEU A 46 25.44 1.96 10.95
C LEU A 46 26.24 1.92 12.26
N ASP A 47 27.02 2.97 12.56
CA ASP A 47 27.77 3.09 13.81
C ASP A 47 27.73 4.54 14.36
N PRO A 48 27.00 4.80 15.47
CA PRO A 48 26.10 3.86 16.15
C PRO A 48 24.92 3.47 15.24
N PRO A 49 24.29 2.29 15.42
CA PRO A 49 23.20 1.84 14.59
C PRO A 49 21.92 2.63 14.90
N LEU A 50 21.56 3.56 14.01
CA LEU A 50 20.43 4.46 14.18
C LEU A 50 19.41 4.31 13.05
N ILE A 51 18.14 4.36 13.41
CA ILE A 51 16.99 4.46 12.50
C ILE A 51 16.13 5.66 12.90
N LEU A 52 15.26 6.10 11.99
CA LEU A 52 14.23 7.08 12.29
C LEU A 52 12.86 6.68 11.76
N TRP A 53 11.83 7.30 12.31
CA TRP A 53 10.47 7.32 11.78
C TRP A 53 9.77 8.58 12.29
N SER A 54 8.60 8.90 11.73
CA SER A 54 7.84 10.10 12.13
C SER A 54 6.44 9.74 12.60
N ILE A 55 6.02 10.34 13.71
CA ILE A 55 4.69 10.19 14.31
C ILE A 55 3.97 11.55 14.32
N VAL A 56 2.72 11.56 13.88
CA VAL A 56 1.87 12.77 13.88
C VAL A 56 1.56 13.21 15.31
N ARG A 57 1.59 14.52 15.59
CA ARG A 57 1.44 15.05 16.97
C ARG A 57 0.09 14.70 17.60
N GLU A 58 -0.95 14.61 16.78
CA GLU A 58 -2.30 14.28 17.20
C GLU A 58 -2.52 12.77 17.43
N ALA A 59 -1.48 11.94 17.24
CA ALA A 59 -1.58 10.50 17.45
C ALA A 59 -1.90 10.18 18.92
N LYS A 60 -2.99 9.45 19.15
CA LYS A 60 -3.37 8.96 20.49
C LYS A 60 -2.30 8.07 21.14
N SER A 61 -1.45 7.42 20.33
CA SER A 61 -0.33 6.60 20.79
C SER A 61 0.92 7.40 21.14
N LEU A 62 1.00 8.68 20.77
CA LEU A 62 2.20 9.50 21.01
C LEU A 62 2.61 9.56 22.49
N PRO A 63 1.70 9.77 23.47
CA PRO A 63 2.09 9.80 24.87
C PRO A 63 2.79 8.52 25.35
N VAL A 64 2.38 7.35 24.84
CA VAL A 64 3.02 6.07 25.17
C VAL A 64 4.41 5.99 24.55
N PHE A 65 4.58 6.36 23.28
CA PHE A 65 5.90 6.40 22.63
C PHE A 65 6.88 7.36 23.33
N MET A 66 6.40 8.48 23.87
CA MET A 66 7.25 9.43 24.61
C MET A 66 7.67 8.90 26.00
N ARG A 67 6.82 8.11 26.65
CA ARG A 67 7.12 7.50 27.97
C ARG A 67 7.92 6.21 27.86
N ALA A 68 7.74 5.46 26.78
CA ALA A 68 8.47 4.23 26.53
C ALA A 68 9.98 4.49 26.40
N THR A 69 10.76 3.57 26.98
CA THR A 69 12.22 3.58 26.83
C THR A 69 12.65 2.88 25.54
N HIS A 70 11.83 1.96 25.04
CA HIS A 70 12.10 1.17 23.84
C HIS A 70 10.87 1.10 22.94
N PHE A 71 11.10 0.84 21.65
CA PHE A 71 10.08 0.52 20.68
C PHE A 71 10.60 -0.55 19.71
N ALA A 72 9.69 -1.30 19.10
CA ALA A 72 10.03 -2.25 18.04
C ALA A 72 9.49 -1.76 16.69
N VAL A 73 10.31 -1.89 15.65
CA VAL A 73 9.96 -1.66 14.24
C VAL A 73 9.70 -3.02 13.61
N ASN A 74 8.44 -3.34 13.35
CA ASN A 74 8.02 -4.58 12.71
C ASN A 74 7.86 -4.34 11.20
N VAL A 75 8.83 -4.74 10.39
CA VAL A 75 8.76 -4.62 8.92
C VAL A 75 7.81 -5.69 8.39
N LEU A 76 6.68 -5.29 7.81
CA LEU A 76 5.63 -6.20 7.40
C LEU A 76 6.01 -6.98 6.15
N SER A 77 5.63 -8.26 6.10
CA SER A 77 5.69 -9.09 4.90
C SER A 77 4.47 -8.88 4.00
N LYS A 78 4.54 -9.32 2.74
CA LYS A 78 3.44 -9.19 1.77
C LYS A 78 2.14 -9.85 2.23
N GLU A 79 2.22 -10.84 3.11
CA GLU A 79 1.06 -11.53 3.70
C GLU A 79 0.35 -10.70 4.79
N GLN A 80 0.94 -9.61 5.27
CA GLN A 80 0.49 -8.83 6.44
C GLN A 80 -0.27 -7.55 6.09
N LEU A 81 -1.00 -7.56 4.97
CA LEU A 81 -1.87 -6.47 4.55
C LEU A 81 -2.91 -6.11 5.63
N ASP A 82 -3.52 -7.13 6.24
CA ASP A 82 -4.57 -6.94 7.25
C ASP A 82 -4.01 -6.25 8.51
N GLN A 83 -2.79 -6.60 8.91
CA GLN A 83 -2.08 -6.02 10.04
C GLN A 83 -1.74 -4.55 9.75
N SER A 84 -1.26 -4.24 8.54
CA SER A 84 -1.04 -2.85 8.11
C SER A 84 -2.32 -2.02 8.26
N ASN A 85 -3.45 -2.52 7.76
CA ASN A 85 -4.73 -1.82 7.83
C ASN A 85 -5.22 -1.66 9.27
N ARG A 86 -5.07 -2.70 10.10
CA ARG A 86 -5.47 -2.70 11.51
C ARG A 86 -4.70 -1.66 12.32
N PHE A 87 -3.38 -1.63 12.20
CA PHE A 87 -2.55 -0.69 12.95
C PHE A 87 -2.59 0.75 12.43
N ALA A 88 -3.07 0.97 11.19
CA ALA A 88 -3.23 2.30 10.60
C ALA A 88 -4.46 3.07 11.10
N ARG A 89 -5.49 2.40 11.60
CA ARG A 89 -6.72 3.06 12.07
C ARG A 89 -6.64 3.55 13.52
N PRO A 90 -7.31 4.64 13.89
CA PRO A 90 -7.55 4.97 15.30
C PRO A 90 -8.52 3.98 15.93
N GLY A 91 -8.29 3.54 17.17
CA GLY A 91 -9.19 2.63 17.87
C GLY A 91 -8.53 1.89 19.04
N ALA A 92 -9.36 1.30 19.91
CA ALA A 92 -8.93 0.34 20.91
C ALA A 92 -8.66 -1.04 20.26
N ASP A 93 -8.14 -1.99 21.02
CA ASP A 93 -8.09 -3.43 20.66
C ASP A 93 -7.27 -3.79 19.42
N LYS A 94 -6.28 -2.97 19.03
CA LYS A 94 -5.38 -3.26 17.89
C LYS A 94 -4.59 -4.57 18.04
N PHE A 95 -4.39 -5.04 19.27
CA PHE A 95 -3.63 -6.25 19.59
C PHE A 95 -4.51 -7.45 19.93
N GLU A 96 -5.83 -7.29 19.96
CA GLU A 96 -6.77 -8.39 20.22
C GLU A 96 -6.59 -9.49 19.15
N ASP A 97 -6.57 -10.76 19.55
CA ASP A 97 -6.33 -11.89 18.63
C ASP A 97 -5.00 -11.85 17.83
N ILE A 98 -4.06 -10.99 18.22
CA ILE A 98 -2.69 -11.03 17.68
C ILE A 98 -1.79 -11.64 18.72
N GLU A 99 -1.25 -12.82 18.42
CA GLU A 99 -0.15 -13.36 19.19
C GLU A 99 1.11 -12.54 18.90
N TRP A 100 1.72 -11.97 19.95
CA TRP A 100 2.97 -11.24 19.86
C TRP A 100 3.89 -11.63 21.02
N SER A 101 5.18 -11.43 20.83
CA SER A 101 6.19 -11.72 21.86
C SER A 101 6.73 -10.43 22.47
N SER A 102 7.13 -10.50 23.74
CA SER A 102 7.67 -9.34 24.46
C SER A 102 9.12 -9.07 24.05
N GLY A 103 9.35 -7.91 23.42
CA GLY A 103 10.68 -7.42 23.05
C GLY A 103 11.38 -6.65 24.17
N LEU A 104 12.47 -5.96 23.82
CA LEU A 104 13.18 -5.04 24.72
C LEU A 104 12.24 -3.93 25.19
N GLY A 105 12.32 -3.61 26.49
CA GLY A 105 11.40 -2.68 27.15
C GLY A 105 9.92 -3.11 27.11
N GLY A 106 9.64 -4.37 26.77
CA GLY A 106 8.29 -4.90 26.63
C GLY A 106 7.57 -4.52 25.33
N ALA A 107 8.25 -3.89 24.38
CA ALA A 107 7.67 -3.53 23.10
C ALA A 107 7.20 -4.79 22.33
N PRO A 108 5.94 -4.85 21.85
CA PRO A 108 5.43 -6.02 21.13
C PRO A 108 6.18 -6.33 19.82
N VAL A 109 6.67 -7.56 19.67
CA VAL A 109 7.25 -8.08 18.43
C VAL A 109 6.24 -8.98 17.73
N LEU A 110 5.86 -8.60 16.51
CA LEU A 110 4.84 -9.28 15.72
C LEU A 110 5.44 -10.47 14.94
N PRO A 111 4.75 -11.62 14.90
CA PRO A 111 5.17 -12.76 14.08
C PRO A 111 4.94 -12.48 12.60
N GLY A 112 5.57 -13.27 11.73
CA GLY A 112 5.34 -13.20 10.28
C GLY A 112 5.97 -12.00 9.56
N THR A 113 6.67 -11.13 10.29
CA THR A 113 7.37 -9.95 9.75
C THR A 113 8.56 -10.34 8.86
N ALA A 114 8.93 -9.48 7.91
CA ALA A 114 10.12 -9.65 7.09
C ALA A 114 11.40 -9.30 7.85
N ALA A 115 11.32 -8.33 8.77
CA ALA A 115 12.40 -7.96 9.67
C ALA A 115 11.84 -7.30 10.95
N VAL A 116 12.64 -7.32 12.01
CA VAL A 116 12.35 -6.62 13.27
C VAL A 116 13.60 -5.86 13.73
N PHE A 117 13.40 -4.63 14.19
CA PHE A 117 14.41 -3.84 14.90
C PHE A 117 13.88 -3.42 16.26
N GLU A 118 14.56 -3.78 17.33
CA GLU A 118 14.23 -3.37 18.68
C GLU A 118 15.19 -2.28 19.11
N CYS A 119 14.62 -1.12 19.43
CA CYS A 119 15.33 0.13 19.52
C CYS A 119 15.15 0.75 20.89
N ALA A 120 16.25 1.19 21.51
CA ALA A 120 16.19 2.17 22.58
C ALA A 120 15.86 3.54 21.98
N ARG A 121 14.94 4.29 22.61
CA ARG A 121 14.63 5.66 22.20
C ARG A 121 15.87 6.54 22.41
N HIS A 122 16.31 7.22 21.35
CA HIS A 122 17.58 7.95 21.36
C HIS A 122 17.38 9.47 21.47
N VAL A 123 16.66 10.06 20.51
CA VAL A 123 16.36 11.50 20.50
C VAL A 123 15.12 11.78 19.65
N GLU A 124 14.39 12.84 19.98
CA GLU A 124 13.29 13.35 19.18
C GLU A 124 13.61 14.73 18.60
N HIS A 125 13.13 14.99 17.39
CA HIS A 125 13.22 16.30 16.76
C HIS A 125 11.84 16.79 16.28
N ASP A 126 11.65 18.10 16.27
CA ASP A 126 10.48 18.71 15.64
C ASP A 126 10.51 18.49 14.12
N GLY A 127 9.39 18.01 13.58
CA GLY A 127 9.20 17.74 12.14
C GLY A 127 7.91 18.37 11.61
N GLY A 128 7.61 19.60 12.01
CA GLY A 128 6.34 20.26 11.67
C GLY A 128 5.16 19.67 12.45
N ASP A 129 4.16 19.14 11.75
CA ASP A 129 3.00 18.43 12.31
C ASP A 129 3.35 17.02 12.85
N HIS A 130 4.59 16.57 12.66
CA HIS A 130 5.13 15.34 13.21
C HIS A 130 6.25 15.58 14.22
N LEU A 131 6.52 14.56 15.03
CA LEU A 131 7.79 14.37 15.73
C LEU A 131 8.61 13.31 14.98
N ILE A 132 9.89 13.60 14.76
CA ILE A 132 10.86 12.66 14.22
C ILE A 132 11.47 11.91 15.40
N MET A 133 11.22 10.61 15.45
CA MET A 133 11.73 9.71 16.48
C MET A 133 12.99 9.03 15.95
N ILE A 134 14.13 9.22 16.63
CA ILE A 134 15.36 8.48 16.36
C ILE A 134 15.53 7.39 17.41
N GLY A 135 15.76 6.16 16.93
CA GLY A 135 16.01 4.99 17.77
C GLY A 135 17.41 4.42 17.54
N ARG A 136 18.07 3.99 18.61
CA ARG A 136 19.29 3.19 18.55
C ARG A 136 18.92 1.72 18.52
N VAL A 137 19.30 1.01 17.46
CA VAL A 137 19.02 -0.43 17.32
C VAL A 137 19.91 -1.20 18.29
N GLU A 138 19.31 -2.02 19.14
CA GLU A 138 20.03 -2.87 20.11
C GLU A 138 19.90 -4.36 19.79
N ARG A 139 18.78 -4.76 19.17
CA ARG A 139 18.55 -6.11 18.69
C ARG A 139 17.82 -6.05 17.34
N PHE A 140 18.17 -6.93 16.41
CA PHE A 140 17.50 -7.01 15.12
C PHE A 140 17.47 -8.44 14.60
N ALA A 141 16.47 -8.74 13.78
CA ALA A 141 16.31 -10.02 13.10
C ALA A 141 15.82 -9.79 11.67
N ARG A 142 16.28 -10.63 10.74
CA ARG A 142 15.77 -10.71 9.36
C ARG A 142 15.17 -12.09 9.13
N TYR A 143 14.13 -12.15 8.32
CA TYR A 143 13.45 -13.38 7.94
C TYR A 143 13.39 -13.50 6.42
N ASP A 144 13.32 -14.72 5.91
CA ASP A 144 13.19 -15.00 4.49
C ASP A 144 11.72 -14.82 4.04
N ARG A 145 11.30 -13.55 3.92
CA ARG A 145 9.94 -13.15 3.51
C ARG A 145 10.03 -11.88 2.68
N GLU A 146 9.23 -11.80 1.62
CA GLU A 146 9.09 -10.58 0.83
C GLU A 146 8.38 -9.49 1.62
N GLY A 147 8.88 -8.25 1.54
CA GLY A 147 8.31 -7.10 2.22
C GLY A 147 7.04 -6.57 1.54
N LEU A 148 6.10 -6.07 2.35
CA LEU A 148 4.95 -5.31 1.86
C LEU A 148 5.41 -3.95 1.37
N VAL A 149 5.04 -3.57 0.15
CA VAL A 149 5.36 -2.29 -0.46
C VAL A 149 4.15 -1.37 -0.42
N PHE A 150 4.39 -0.08 -0.18
CA PHE A 150 3.39 0.97 -0.31
C PHE A 150 3.88 2.06 -1.26
N ALA A 151 3.11 2.34 -2.30
CA ALA A 151 3.40 3.37 -3.29
C ALA A 151 2.09 3.93 -3.86
N ARG A 152 2.05 5.24 -4.10
CA ARG A 152 0.91 5.95 -4.73
C ARG A 152 -0.44 5.65 -4.07
N GLY A 153 -0.45 5.46 -2.74
CA GLY A 153 -1.66 5.15 -1.96
C GLY A 153 -2.13 3.69 -2.04
N ARG A 154 -1.32 2.79 -2.60
CA ARG A 154 -1.67 1.39 -2.87
C ARG A 154 -0.63 0.46 -2.29
N TYR A 155 -1.09 -0.73 -1.90
CA TYR A 155 -0.22 -1.83 -1.54
C TYR A 155 0.29 -2.56 -2.77
N GLY A 156 1.52 -3.07 -2.67
CA GLY A 156 2.17 -3.87 -3.70
C GLY A 156 3.17 -4.85 -3.09
N VAL A 157 3.86 -5.58 -3.97
CA VAL A 157 4.94 -6.50 -3.62
C VAL A 157 6.22 -6.06 -4.32
N THR A 158 7.36 -6.51 -3.81
CA THR A 158 8.63 -6.35 -4.53
C THR A 158 8.63 -7.25 -5.77
N ALA A 159 9.07 -6.70 -6.89
CA ALA A 159 9.43 -7.47 -8.07
C ALA A 159 10.87 -7.11 -8.44
N GLU A 160 11.64 -8.08 -8.94
CA GLU A 160 12.96 -7.78 -9.49
C GLU A 160 12.84 -6.83 -10.68
N HIS A 161 13.77 -5.89 -10.77
CA HIS A 161 13.76 -4.93 -11.86
C HIS A 161 14.06 -5.67 -13.18
N PRO A 162 13.27 -5.48 -14.25
CA PRO A 162 13.46 -6.21 -15.50
C PRO A 162 14.86 -6.08 -16.08
N LEU A 163 15.52 -4.91 -15.97
CA LEU A 163 16.92 -4.76 -16.42
C LEU A 163 17.96 -5.53 -15.59
N VAL A 164 17.67 -5.90 -14.35
CA VAL A 164 18.58 -6.75 -13.54
C VAL A 164 18.45 -8.20 -13.98
N ASP A 165 17.22 -8.64 -14.24
CA ASP A 165 16.94 -9.91 -14.91
C ASP A 165 17.59 -9.92 -16.31
N GLU A 166 17.39 -8.85 -17.10
CA GLU A 166 17.96 -8.69 -18.44
C GLU A 166 19.48 -8.55 -18.47
N GLN A 167 20.16 -8.04 -17.42
CA GLN A 167 21.63 -8.04 -17.37
C GLN A 167 22.19 -9.44 -17.07
N ALA A 168 21.45 -10.27 -16.34
CA ALA A 168 21.76 -11.70 -16.25
C ALA A 168 21.55 -12.40 -17.61
N THR A 169 20.65 -11.89 -18.46
CA THR A 169 20.38 -12.42 -19.81
C THR A 169 21.27 -11.85 -20.93
N ALA A 170 21.78 -10.62 -20.78
CA ALA A 170 22.55 -9.86 -21.78
C ALA A 170 23.97 -10.39 -22.03
N ALA A 171 24.37 -11.50 -21.41
CA ALA A 171 25.53 -12.29 -21.86
C ALA A 171 25.31 -12.94 -23.26
N THR A 172 24.14 -12.72 -23.87
CA THR A 172 23.75 -13.28 -25.18
C THR A 172 24.23 -12.40 -26.34
N PRO A 173 24.90 -12.96 -27.36
CA PRO A 173 25.38 -12.21 -28.51
C PRO A 173 24.26 -11.58 -29.36
N PRO A 174 24.55 -10.51 -30.13
CA PRO A 174 23.56 -9.85 -30.99
C PRO A 174 23.01 -10.81 -32.06
N GLY A 175 21.69 -10.95 -32.13
CA GLY A 175 20.99 -11.84 -33.07
C GLY A 175 20.44 -13.11 -32.43
N GLU A 176 20.81 -13.41 -31.19
CA GLU A 176 20.22 -14.47 -30.38
C GLU A 176 19.25 -13.86 -29.37
N ARG A 177 18.00 -14.34 -29.33
CA ARG A 177 17.07 -14.05 -28.22
C ARG A 177 17.60 -14.79 -27.00
N HIS A 178 17.67 -14.14 -25.84
CA HIS A 178 18.02 -14.89 -24.65
C HIS A 178 16.87 -15.86 -24.35
N PRO A 179 17.14 -17.13 -23.96
CA PRO A 179 16.08 -18.11 -23.73
C PRO A 179 14.98 -17.62 -22.79
N TYR A 180 15.29 -16.75 -21.80
CA TYR A 180 14.30 -16.14 -20.90
C TYR A 180 13.34 -15.14 -21.55
N ASP A 181 13.69 -14.53 -22.69
CA ASP A 181 12.84 -13.49 -23.32
C ASP A 181 11.52 -14.06 -23.84
N ASP A 182 11.47 -15.36 -24.14
CA ASP A 182 10.28 -16.08 -24.58
C ASP A 182 9.56 -16.81 -23.42
N PHE A 183 10.05 -16.71 -22.18
CA PHE A 183 9.35 -17.30 -21.03
C PHE A 183 8.09 -16.51 -20.67
N LEU A 184 7.06 -17.24 -20.25
CA LEU A 184 5.75 -16.67 -19.93
C LEU A 184 5.83 -15.57 -18.84
N ILE A 185 6.68 -15.72 -17.83
CA ILE A 185 6.73 -14.80 -16.68
C ILE A 185 7.25 -13.40 -17.09
N PRO A 186 8.44 -13.25 -17.73
CA PRO A 186 8.90 -11.95 -18.23
C PRO A 186 7.96 -11.31 -19.25
N LEU A 187 7.36 -12.13 -20.15
CA LEU A 187 6.39 -11.65 -21.14
C LEU A 187 5.12 -11.08 -20.47
N LEU A 188 4.56 -11.79 -19.49
CA LEU A 188 3.40 -11.32 -18.73
C LEU A 188 3.73 -10.04 -17.96
N HIS A 189 4.90 -9.96 -17.35
CA HIS A 189 5.32 -8.77 -16.61
C HIS A 189 5.44 -7.56 -17.54
N ARG A 190 6.16 -7.67 -18.66
CA ARG A 190 6.36 -6.57 -19.62
C ARG A 190 5.04 -6.13 -20.28
N ALA A 191 4.19 -7.08 -20.64
CA ALA A 191 2.86 -6.81 -21.18
C ALA A 191 1.99 -6.07 -20.16
N TYR A 192 1.97 -6.54 -18.90
CA TYR A 192 1.24 -5.87 -17.82
C TYR A 192 1.73 -4.44 -17.60
N SER A 193 3.04 -4.20 -17.46
CA SER A 193 3.59 -2.86 -17.22
C SER A 193 3.22 -1.87 -18.33
N THR A 194 3.35 -2.28 -19.59
CA THR A 194 3.05 -1.43 -20.76
C THR A 194 1.57 -1.08 -20.83
N LEU A 195 0.69 -2.08 -20.71
CA LEU A 195 -0.76 -1.89 -20.77
C LEU A 195 -1.28 -1.07 -19.58
N PHE A 196 -0.72 -1.30 -18.38
CA PHE A 196 -1.14 -0.60 -17.16
C PHE A 196 -0.83 0.90 -17.20
N GLU A 197 0.33 1.30 -17.74
CA GLU A 197 0.70 2.71 -17.87
C GLU A 197 -0.21 3.47 -18.84
N ALA A 198 -0.48 2.86 -20.00
CA ALA A 198 -1.39 3.42 -20.99
C ALA A 198 -2.83 3.52 -20.46
N PHE A 199 -3.30 2.48 -19.75
CA PHE A 199 -4.62 2.48 -19.12
C PHE A 199 -4.75 3.51 -17.99
N SER A 200 -3.74 3.63 -17.14
CA SER A 200 -3.73 4.63 -16.05
C SER A 200 -3.82 6.05 -16.60
N THR A 201 -3.06 6.34 -17.67
CA THR A 201 -3.13 7.63 -18.37
C THR A 201 -4.52 7.90 -18.96
N HIS A 202 -5.19 6.87 -19.47
CA HIS A 202 -6.55 6.98 -20.00
C HIS A 202 -7.57 7.32 -18.90
N LEU A 203 -7.53 6.63 -17.75
CA LEU A 203 -8.43 6.91 -16.62
C LEU A 203 -8.26 8.34 -16.07
N ASP A 204 -7.03 8.82 -15.95
CA ASP A 204 -6.78 10.18 -15.44
C ASP A 204 -7.38 11.25 -16.37
N ARG A 205 -7.43 11.01 -17.70
CA ARG A 205 -8.11 11.92 -18.66
C ARG A 205 -9.62 11.94 -18.51
N GLU A 206 -10.20 10.86 -18.01
CA GLU A 206 -11.62 10.75 -17.67
C GLU A 206 -11.96 11.42 -16.31
N GLY A 207 -10.99 12.08 -15.67
CA GLY A 207 -11.19 12.77 -14.40
C GLY A 207 -11.47 11.82 -13.23
N ILE A 208 -11.09 10.54 -13.37
CA ILE A 208 -11.22 9.52 -12.33
C ILE A 208 -9.83 8.96 -12.04
N THR A 209 -9.40 9.10 -10.80
CA THR A 209 -8.14 8.53 -10.34
C THR A 209 -8.29 7.02 -10.14
N GLY A 210 -7.20 6.27 -10.29
CA GLY A 210 -7.27 4.81 -10.10
C GLY A 210 -7.79 4.34 -8.71
N PRO A 211 -7.55 5.04 -7.57
CA PRO A 211 -8.21 4.71 -6.31
C PRO A 211 -9.75 4.89 -6.37
N GLU A 212 -10.24 5.96 -6.99
CA GLU A 212 -11.69 6.18 -7.17
C GLU A 212 -12.31 5.07 -8.02
N MET A 213 -11.64 4.67 -9.11
CA MET A 213 -12.10 3.55 -9.95
C MET A 213 -12.25 2.26 -9.15
N ARG A 214 -11.30 1.95 -8.25
CA ARG A 214 -11.39 0.76 -7.40
C ARG A 214 -12.52 0.84 -6.38
N VAL A 215 -12.77 2.02 -5.80
CA VAL A 215 -13.91 2.24 -4.89
C VAL A 215 -15.23 2.04 -5.64
N LEU A 216 -15.37 2.62 -6.84
CA LEU A 216 -16.56 2.45 -7.68
C LEU A 216 -16.78 0.98 -8.04
N ALA A 217 -15.73 0.27 -8.47
CA ALA A 217 -15.79 -1.16 -8.81
C ALA A 217 -16.15 -2.05 -7.62
N TYR A 218 -15.67 -1.72 -6.42
CA TYR A 218 -16.02 -2.46 -5.20
C TYR A 218 -17.51 -2.24 -4.85
N LEU A 219 -17.96 -0.99 -4.84
CA LEU A 219 -19.34 -0.63 -4.50
C LEU A 219 -20.37 -1.06 -5.55
N SER A 220 -19.97 -1.24 -6.82
CA SER A 220 -20.86 -1.78 -7.85
C SER A 220 -21.22 -3.25 -7.61
N LEU A 221 -20.37 -3.98 -6.87
CA LEU A 221 -20.59 -5.38 -6.51
C LEU A 221 -21.13 -5.55 -5.09
N ARG A 222 -20.78 -4.62 -4.18
CA ARG A 222 -21.13 -4.69 -2.75
C ARG A 222 -21.66 -3.35 -2.25
N SER A 223 -22.97 -3.19 -2.32
CA SER A 223 -23.68 -2.08 -1.65
C SER A 223 -23.74 -2.31 -0.15
N GLY A 224 -23.78 -1.22 0.64
CA GLY A 224 -23.88 -1.28 2.09
C GLY A 224 -22.55 -1.52 2.80
N ALA A 225 -21.43 -1.38 2.08
CA ALA A 225 -20.11 -1.59 2.67
C ALA A 225 -19.61 -0.35 3.42
N ASP A 226 -18.98 -0.55 4.57
CA ASP A 226 -18.29 0.53 5.27
C ASP A 226 -16.92 0.85 4.63
N ARG A 227 -16.31 1.96 5.05
CA ARG A 227 -14.99 2.41 4.58
C ARG A 227 -13.89 1.36 4.80
N GLU A 228 -14.04 0.55 5.85
CA GLU A 228 -13.09 -0.48 6.20
C GLU A 228 -13.10 -1.63 5.20
N GLN A 229 -14.30 -2.14 4.93
CA GLN A 229 -14.55 -3.20 3.97
C GLN A 229 -14.10 -2.77 2.57
N ILE A 230 -14.36 -1.51 2.18
CA ILE A 230 -13.92 -0.96 0.91
C ILE A 230 -12.39 -0.92 0.83
N SER A 231 -11.70 -0.40 1.85
CA SER A 231 -10.23 -0.33 1.87
C SER A 231 -9.59 -1.72 1.71
N ARG A 232 -10.09 -2.70 2.46
CA ARG A 232 -9.61 -4.09 2.39
C ARG A 232 -9.88 -4.73 1.03
N GLY A 233 -11.10 -4.61 0.52
CA GLY A 233 -11.50 -5.22 -0.75
C GLY A 233 -10.95 -4.53 -2.00
N SER A 234 -10.54 -3.26 -1.89
CA SER A 234 -9.90 -2.50 -2.97
C SER A 234 -8.37 -2.49 -2.90
N TYR A 235 -7.79 -3.08 -1.85
CA TYR A 235 -6.35 -3.08 -1.59
C TYR A 235 -5.75 -1.66 -1.58
N LEU A 236 -6.52 -0.71 -1.05
CA LEU A 236 -6.13 0.68 -0.88
C LEU A 236 -5.81 0.95 0.59
N GLY A 237 -4.85 1.85 0.85
CA GLY A 237 -4.64 2.35 2.21
C GLY A 237 -5.89 3.06 2.74
N SER A 238 -6.12 3.01 4.05
CA SER A 238 -7.32 3.60 4.69
C SER A 238 -7.53 5.07 4.31
N GLN A 239 -6.50 5.91 4.48
CA GLN A 239 -6.59 7.34 4.14
C GLN A 239 -6.83 7.58 2.64
N THR A 240 -6.19 6.80 1.75
CA THR A 240 -6.44 6.88 0.30
C THR A 240 -7.86 6.45 -0.07
N THR A 241 -8.39 5.46 0.64
CA THR A 241 -9.79 5.03 0.50
C THR A 241 -10.73 6.14 0.93
N ASP A 242 -10.46 6.78 2.07
CA ASP A 242 -11.29 7.86 2.59
C ASP A 242 -11.33 9.06 1.65
N GLU A 243 -10.16 9.50 1.16
CA GLU A 243 -10.06 10.60 0.20
C GLU A 243 -10.75 10.30 -1.14
N ALA A 244 -10.75 9.04 -1.58
CA ALA A 244 -11.45 8.63 -2.79
C ALA A 244 -12.97 8.63 -2.57
N ILE A 245 -13.44 8.10 -1.45
CA ILE A 245 -14.86 8.10 -1.08
C ILE A 245 -15.38 9.54 -0.95
N ASP A 246 -14.66 10.42 -0.27
CA ASP A 246 -15.09 11.81 -0.05
C ASP A 246 -15.19 12.59 -1.37
N ARG A 247 -14.26 12.37 -2.30
CA ARG A 247 -14.33 12.97 -3.65
C ARG A 247 -15.52 12.45 -4.44
N LEU A 248 -15.71 11.13 -4.48
CA LEU A 248 -16.85 10.51 -5.16
C LEU A 248 -18.18 10.96 -4.57
N ALA A 249 -18.26 11.13 -3.25
CA ALA A 249 -19.44 11.67 -2.57
C ALA A 249 -19.66 13.16 -2.91
N GLY A 250 -18.60 13.96 -2.94
CA GLY A 250 -18.67 15.36 -3.39
C GLY A 250 -19.11 15.53 -4.84
N GLN A 251 -18.86 14.53 -5.69
CA GLN A 251 -19.37 14.44 -7.06
C GLN A 251 -20.78 13.84 -7.17
N GLY A 252 -21.40 13.44 -6.04
CA GLY A 252 -22.71 12.81 -6.02
C GLY A 252 -22.73 11.37 -6.58
N LEU A 253 -21.57 10.71 -6.70
CA LEU A 253 -21.45 9.35 -7.23
C LEU A 253 -21.59 8.27 -6.14
N VAL A 254 -21.23 8.60 -4.90
CA VAL A 254 -21.35 7.74 -3.73
C VAL A 254 -22.22 8.42 -2.68
N ALA A 255 -23.08 7.65 -2.02
CA ALA A 255 -23.94 8.15 -0.95
C ALA A 255 -24.11 7.10 0.16
N PRO A 256 -24.55 7.51 1.37
CA PRO A 256 -24.99 6.58 2.39
C PRO A 256 -26.15 5.69 1.91
N GLY A 257 -26.10 4.41 2.28
CA GLY A 257 -27.18 3.44 2.19
C GLY A 257 -28.14 3.56 3.37
N GLY A 258 -29.29 2.89 3.26
CA GLY A 258 -30.30 2.86 4.34
C GLY A 258 -29.86 2.07 5.58
N ASP A 259 -28.80 1.28 5.45
CA ASP A 259 -28.19 0.42 6.47
C ASP A 259 -26.96 1.06 7.15
N GLY A 260 -26.62 2.31 6.79
CA GLY A 260 -25.44 3.01 7.31
C GLY A 260 -24.15 2.72 6.54
N GLY A 261 -24.15 1.79 5.59
CA GLY A 261 -23.04 1.54 4.68
C GLY A 261 -23.00 2.54 3.52
N LEU A 262 -22.05 2.40 2.60
CA LEU A 262 -21.94 3.21 1.39
C LEU A 262 -22.47 2.46 0.17
N ARG A 263 -23.00 3.21 -0.79
CA ARG A 263 -23.51 2.68 -2.06
C ARG A 263 -23.24 3.64 -3.21
N LEU A 264 -23.32 3.13 -4.44
CA LEU A 264 -23.39 3.99 -5.61
C LEU A 264 -24.76 4.67 -5.67
N THR A 265 -24.76 5.94 -6.09
CA THR A 265 -25.97 6.61 -6.56
C THR A 265 -26.32 6.12 -7.97
N GLU A 266 -27.48 6.52 -8.49
CA GLU A 266 -27.82 6.25 -9.90
C GLU A 266 -26.79 6.91 -10.85
N ALA A 267 -26.38 8.14 -10.55
CA ALA A 267 -25.30 8.82 -11.25
C ALA A 267 -23.96 8.07 -11.13
N GLY A 268 -23.64 7.55 -9.95
CA GLY A 268 -22.45 6.72 -9.72
C GLY A 268 -22.44 5.44 -10.53
N ALA A 269 -23.56 4.71 -10.54
CA ALA A 269 -23.71 3.48 -11.33
C ALA A 269 -23.62 3.76 -12.84
N SER A 270 -24.26 4.84 -13.30
CA SER A 270 -24.18 5.29 -14.70
C SER A 270 -22.74 5.67 -15.09
N ARG A 271 -22.06 6.47 -14.26
CA ARG A 271 -20.66 6.86 -14.49
C ARG A 271 -19.74 5.64 -14.52
N PHE A 272 -19.90 4.71 -13.57
CA PHE A 272 -19.11 3.48 -13.55
C PHE A 272 -19.31 2.65 -14.82
N LYS A 273 -20.56 2.50 -15.29
CA LYS A 273 -20.85 1.82 -16.55
C LYS A 273 -20.13 2.47 -17.73
N THR A 274 -20.19 3.79 -17.85
CA THR A 274 -19.47 4.54 -18.90
C THR A 274 -17.95 4.32 -18.82
N LEU A 275 -17.38 4.33 -17.62
CA LEU A 275 -15.95 4.07 -17.44
C LEU A 275 -15.55 2.65 -17.88
N ILE A 276 -16.39 1.65 -17.63
CA ILE A 276 -16.17 0.28 -18.12
C ILE A 276 -16.27 0.21 -19.64
N GLU A 277 -17.27 0.84 -20.26
CA GLU A 277 -17.41 0.90 -21.72
C GLU A 277 -16.19 1.60 -22.38
N HIS A 278 -15.63 2.61 -21.72
CA HIS A 278 -14.41 3.29 -22.18
C HIS A 278 -13.17 2.41 -22.00
N ALA A 279 -13.07 1.68 -20.88
CA ALA A 279 -11.99 0.72 -20.65
C ALA A 279 -12.01 -0.44 -21.66
N GLU A 280 -13.19 -0.95 -22.01
CA GLU A 280 -13.37 -1.98 -23.05
C GLU A 280 -12.94 -1.45 -24.42
N ARG A 281 -13.26 -0.18 -24.72
CA ARG A 281 -12.82 0.47 -25.96
C ARG A 281 -11.32 0.68 -26.01
N PHE A 282 -10.71 1.10 -24.90
CA PHE A 282 -9.26 1.19 -24.77
C PHE A 282 -8.61 -0.17 -25.03
N GLU A 283 -9.21 -1.27 -24.60
CA GLU A 283 -8.69 -2.60 -24.89
C GLU A 283 -8.72 -2.93 -26.38
N ILE A 284 -9.79 -2.57 -27.08
CA ILE A 284 -9.95 -2.75 -28.53
C ILE A 284 -8.96 -1.88 -29.31
N GLU A 285 -8.80 -0.61 -28.91
CA GLU A 285 -7.94 0.37 -29.59
C GLU A 285 -6.45 0.15 -29.25
N GLY A 286 -6.15 -0.31 -28.04
CA GLY A 286 -4.79 -0.54 -27.53
C GLY A 286 -4.18 -1.87 -27.98
N LEU A 287 -4.99 -2.83 -28.44
CA LEU A 287 -4.55 -4.13 -28.95
C LEU A 287 -4.83 -4.28 -30.46
N THR A 288 -4.76 -3.19 -31.22
CA THR A 288 -5.06 -3.19 -32.68
C THR A 288 -4.17 -4.13 -33.50
N GLU A 289 -3.00 -4.50 -32.99
CA GLU A 289 -2.08 -5.46 -33.61
C GLU A 289 -2.38 -6.93 -33.27
N VAL A 290 -3.33 -7.20 -32.36
CA VAL A 290 -3.72 -8.55 -31.93
C VAL A 290 -5.16 -8.81 -32.33
N ASP A 291 -5.44 -9.95 -32.97
CA ASP A 291 -6.80 -10.24 -33.38
C ASP A 291 -7.73 -10.52 -32.18
N ALA A 292 -9.04 -10.31 -32.39
CA ALA A 292 -10.03 -10.44 -31.32
C ALA A 292 -10.15 -11.88 -30.77
N VAL A 293 -9.82 -12.90 -31.56
CA VAL A 293 -9.85 -14.32 -31.14
C VAL A 293 -8.69 -14.62 -30.20
N ASP A 294 -7.52 -14.06 -30.48
CA ASP A 294 -6.33 -14.17 -29.66
C ASP A 294 -6.49 -13.41 -28.34
N VAL A 295 -7.06 -12.21 -28.35
CA VAL A 295 -7.41 -11.47 -27.11
C VAL A 295 -8.39 -12.27 -26.26
N ALA A 296 -9.44 -12.83 -26.86
CA ALA A 296 -10.41 -13.67 -26.15
C ALA A 296 -9.77 -14.95 -25.58
N THR A 297 -8.84 -15.54 -26.33
CA THR A 297 -8.06 -16.71 -25.90
C THR A 297 -7.14 -16.37 -24.74
N LEU A 298 -6.42 -15.26 -24.80
CA LEU A 298 -5.55 -14.78 -23.74
C LEU A 298 -6.35 -14.54 -22.46
N LYS A 299 -7.48 -13.82 -22.54
CA LYS A 299 -8.40 -13.63 -21.40
C LYS A 299 -8.83 -14.96 -20.77
N ARG A 300 -9.19 -15.95 -21.59
CA ARG A 300 -9.59 -17.28 -21.11
C ARG A 300 -8.43 -17.99 -20.39
N LEU A 301 -7.22 -17.92 -20.94
CA LEU A 301 -6.03 -18.54 -20.34
C LEU A 301 -5.66 -17.87 -19.02
N LEU A 302 -5.60 -16.53 -18.99
CA LEU A 302 -5.30 -15.77 -17.77
C LEU A 302 -6.30 -16.07 -16.65
N ARG A 303 -7.61 -16.10 -16.95
CA ARG A 303 -8.63 -16.47 -15.97
C ARG A 303 -8.41 -17.85 -15.36
N ARG A 304 -7.90 -18.82 -16.13
CA ARG A 304 -7.57 -20.17 -15.62
C ARG A 304 -6.30 -20.21 -14.77
N LEU A 305 -5.38 -19.25 -14.97
CA LEU A 305 -4.15 -19.14 -14.20
C LEU A 305 -4.35 -18.38 -12.89
N THR A 306 -5.38 -17.53 -12.80
CA THR A 306 -5.68 -16.69 -11.64
C THR A 306 -6.92 -17.12 -10.84
N SER A 307 -7.59 -18.21 -11.24
CA SER A 307 -8.73 -18.82 -10.54
C SER A 307 -8.27 -19.84 -9.52
#